data_AF-C7TZP7-F1
#
_entry.id   AF-C7TZP7-F1
#
_cell.length_a   1.000
_cell.length_b   1.000
_cell.length_c   1.000
_cell.angle_alpha   90.00
_cell.angle_beta   90.00
_cell.angle_gamma   90.00
#
_symmetry.space_group_name_H-M   'P 1'
#
loop_
_entity.id
_entity.type
_entity.pdbx_description
1 polymer ?
#
loop_
_entity_poly.entity_id
_entity_poly.type
_entity_poly.pdbx_seq_one_letter_code
_entity_poly.pdbx_strand_id
1 'polypeptide(L)'
;MDGLVTYESSSSDDEILKQDSAPTQLLKSSFIKQIDVAPVVEHKDEFLSIVPVDPQSRELTHNPTYEELFAPSFGPVNPFKSEKQLAPKNTLAGYVEEAHVNKFAFENQHRTFMTYGYAEDPSVEGGADRRLVGETESVTENEGKTAFEKRQKRKGDLRKRDSNWDPTSEDYTGPWAKYKDEVTISVPSEEDRVYLEAYLAKKASKR
;
A
#
# COMPACT_ATOMS: atom_id res chain seq x y z
N MET A 1 -62.21 43.01 56.60
CA MET A 1 -60.87 42.79 56.04
C MET A 1 -60.20 41.75 56.88
N ASP A 2 -59.95 40.60 56.24
CA ASP A 2 -58.81 39.69 56.41
C ASP A 2 -58.56 39.10 57.81
N GLY A 3 -58.29 37.80 57.98
CA GLY A 3 -58.01 36.74 57.03
C GLY A 3 -57.51 35.53 57.81
N LEU A 4 -58.10 34.37 57.50
CA LEU A 4 -57.65 32.99 57.64
C LEU A 4 -56.73 32.56 58.81
N VAL A 5 -57.39 31.83 59.72
CA VAL A 5 -57.02 30.55 60.37
C VAL A 5 -56.22 29.64 59.39
N THR A 6 -55.17 28.91 59.75
CA THR A 6 -55.24 27.59 60.40
C THR A 6 -53.95 27.13 61.10
N TYR A 7 -54.20 26.22 62.03
CA TYR A 7 -53.44 25.65 63.14
C TYR A 7 -52.69 24.35 62.77
N GLU A 8 -51.66 24.05 63.57
CA GLU A 8 -51.20 22.74 64.05
C GLU A 8 -50.62 21.67 63.10
N SER A 9 -49.38 21.26 63.38
CA SER A 9 -49.05 19.96 64.03
C SER A 9 -47.54 19.72 63.92
N SER A 10 -46.75 19.88 64.98
CA SER A 10 -46.44 18.86 66.00
C SER A 10 -45.81 17.58 65.45
N SER A 11 -44.48 17.46 65.51
CA SER A 11 -43.82 16.35 66.21
C SER A 11 -42.31 16.57 66.30
N SER A 12 -41.85 16.50 67.55
CA SER A 12 -40.48 16.42 68.05
C SER A 12 -39.74 15.17 67.52
N ASP A 13 -38.43 15.27 67.26
CA ASP A 13 -37.37 14.69 68.12
C ASP A 13 -36.01 14.62 67.40
N ASP A 14 -34.99 15.00 68.17
CA ASP A 14 -33.53 14.80 68.11
C ASP A 14 -32.83 14.17 66.88
N GLU A 15 -31.90 14.93 66.30
CA GLU A 15 -30.88 14.43 65.38
C GLU A 15 -29.74 13.69 66.12
N ILE A 16 -29.65 12.38 65.88
CA ILE A 16 -28.54 11.52 66.31
C ILE A 16 -27.60 11.23 65.11
N LEU A 17 -26.37 11.73 65.26
CA LEU A 17 -25.06 11.19 64.85
C LEU A 17 -24.98 10.14 63.72
N LYS A 18 -24.27 10.54 62.66
CA LYS A 18 -23.43 9.77 61.70
C LYS A 18 -23.50 8.24 61.83
N GLN A 19 -24.08 7.59 60.81
CA GLN A 19 -23.87 6.18 60.53
C GLN A 19 -23.39 5.97 59.08
N ASP A 20 -22.13 5.53 59.00
CA ASP A 20 -21.49 4.61 58.06
C ASP A 20 -22.04 4.48 56.63
N SER A 21 -21.19 4.91 55.69
CA SER A 21 -21.32 4.72 54.25
C SER A 21 -21.42 3.25 53.85
N ALA A 22 -22.48 2.89 53.12
CA ALA A 22 -22.61 1.62 52.43
C ALA A 22 -21.40 1.34 51.49
N PRO A 23 -21.04 0.07 51.24
CA PRO A 23 -19.81 -0.28 50.52
C PRO A 23 -19.99 -0.06 49.01
N THR A 24 -19.73 1.16 48.53
CA THR A 24 -19.69 1.48 47.08
C THR A 24 -18.60 0.73 46.32
N GLN A 25 -17.71 0.01 47.01
CA GLN A 25 -16.64 -0.79 46.39
C GLN A 25 -17.13 -2.14 45.83
N LEU A 26 -18.26 -2.68 46.31
CA LEU A 26 -18.80 -3.95 45.81
C LEU A 26 -19.44 -3.83 44.40
N LEU A 27 -19.83 -2.61 44.03
CA LEU A 27 -20.40 -2.29 42.71
C LEU A 27 -19.34 -2.19 41.60
N LYS A 28 -18.04 -2.23 41.95
CA LYS A 28 -16.92 -2.19 41.00
C LYS A 28 -16.25 -3.57 40.81
N SER A 29 -16.95 -4.65 41.14
CA SER A 29 -16.43 -6.00 40.90
C SER A 29 -16.65 -6.39 39.43
N SER A 30 -15.59 -6.85 38.75
CA SER A 30 -15.63 -7.31 37.35
C SER A 30 -16.51 -8.54 37.12
N PHE A 31 -16.99 -9.17 38.19
CA PHE A 31 -17.85 -10.36 38.16
C PHE A 31 -19.35 -10.03 38.17
N ILE A 32 -19.74 -8.81 38.52
CA ILE A 32 -21.13 -8.35 38.46
C ILE A 32 -21.26 -7.51 37.19
N LYS A 33 -22.11 -7.95 36.25
CA LYS A 33 -22.44 -7.14 35.07
C LYS A 33 -23.14 -5.86 35.54
N GLN A 34 -22.42 -4.75 35.54
CA GLN A 34 -22.99 -3.43 35.76
C GLN A 34 -23.87 -3.11 34.54
N ILE A 35 -25.18 -3.16 34.73
CA ILE A 35 -26.16 -2.84 33.69
C ILE A 35 -26.35 -1.33 33.73
N ASP A 36 -25.95 -0.65 32.66
CA ASP A 36 -26.29 0.75 32.45
C ASP A 36 -27.79 0.84 32.15
N VAL A 37 -28.55 1.42 33.07
CA VAL A 37 -30.02 1.51 33.01
C VAL A 37 -30.46 2.60 32.04
N ALA A 38 -29.58 3.56 31.72
CA ALA A 38 -29.87 4.67 30.84
C ALA A 38 -28.66 4.94 29.92
N PRO A 39 -28.44 4.08 28.91
CA PRO A 39 -27.44 4.37 27.89
C PRO A 39 -27.77 5.70 27.23
N VAL A 40 -26.75 6.42 26.75
CA VAL A 40 -26.93 7.65 25.98
C VAL A 40 -27.81 7.33 24.77
N VAL A 41 -29.04 7.84 24.80
CA VAL A 41 -29.99 7.70 23.69
C VAL A 41 -29.72 8.84 22.75
N GLU A 42 -28.94 8.57 21.70
CA GLU A 42 -28.71 9.57 20.66
C GLU A 42 -30.00 9.87 19.90
N HIS A 43 -30.26 11.16 19.70
CA HIS A 43 -31.48 11.62 19.05
C HIS A 43 -31.35 11.45 17.53
N LYS A 44 -32.40 10.92 16.89
CA LYS A 44 -32.42 10.70 15.43
C LYS A 44 -32.14 11.97 14.62
N ASP A 45 -32.42 13.14 15.19
CA ASP A 45 -32.23 14.43 14.55
C ASP A 45 -30.75 14.74 14.28
N GLU A 46 -29.83 14.23 15.11
CA GLU A 46 -28.38 14.35 14.89
C GLU A 46 -27.95 13.51 13.67
N PHE A 47 -28.52 12.32 13.50
CA PHE A 47 -28.27 11.46 12.32
C PHE A 47 -28.85 12.03 11.02
N LEU A 48 -29.95 12.77 11.08
CA LEU A 48 -30.57 13.38 9.90
C LEU A 48 -29.81 14.63 9.43
N SER A 49 -28.97 15.22 10.28
CA SER A 49 -28.10 16.34 9.91
C SER A 49 -26.88 15.91 9.08
N ILE A 50 -26.46 14.66 9.24
CA ILE A 50 -25.37 14.05 8.48
C ILE A 50 -25.94 13.69 7.09
N VAL A 51 -25.28 14.16 6.04
CA VAL A 51 -25.58 13.71 4.67
C VAL A 51 -24.74 12.46 4.42
N PRO A 52 -25.31 11.24 4.50
CA PRO A 52 -24.53 10.03 4.32
C PRO A 52 -23.96 9.99 2.91
N VAL A 53 -22.65 9.79 2.82
CA VAL A 53 -21.96 9.54 1.56
C VAL A 53 -22.20 8.10 1.16
N ASP A 54 -22.71 7.89 -0.06
CA ASP A 54 -22.91 6.54 -0.60
C ASP A 54 -21.54 5.91 -0.95
N PRO A 55 -21.16 4.76 -0.33
CA PRO A 55 -19.88 4.10 -0.59
C PRO A 55 -19.75 3.53 -2.02
N GLN A 56 -20.83 3.42 -2.79
CA GLN A 56 -20.77 2.99 -4.20
C GLN A 56 -20.68 4.17 -5.18
N SER A 57 -20.95 5.38 -4.71
CA SER A 57 -20.86 6.59 -5.54
C SER A 57 -19.40 6.98 -5.78
N ARG A 58 -19.08 7.43 -7.00
CA ARG A 58 -17.72 7.83 -7.40
C ARG A 58 -17.52 9.34 -7.45
N GLU A 59 -18.60 10.10 -7.50
CA GLU A 59 -18.60 11.56 -7.61
C GLU A 59 -19.40 12.13 -6.45
N LEU A 60 -18.83 13.12 -5.77
CA LEU A 60 -19.45 13.81 -4.64
C LEU A 60 -20.01 15.15 -5.10
N THR A 61 -21.21 15.47 -4.64
CA THR A 61 -21.91 16.73 -4.97
C THR A 61 -21.63 17.86 -3.97
N HIS A 62 -21.11 17.52 -2.79
CA HIS A 62 -20.74 18.46 -1.73
C HIS A 62 -19.38 18.04 -1.17
N ASN A 63 -18.82 18.89 -0.30
CA ASN A 63 -17.55 18.61 0.38
C ASN A 63 -17.83 18.00 1.76
N PRO A 64 -17.84 16.65 1.92
CA PRO A 64 -18.03 16.01 3.22
C PRO A 64 -16.82 16.22 4.13
N THR A 65 -17.01 15.99 5.42
CA THR A 65 -15.91 15.96 6.38
C THR A 65 -15.12 14.65 6.28
N TYR A 66 -13.90 14.62 6.83
CA TYR A 66 -13.07 13.42 6.85
C TYR A 66 -13.76 12.25 7.56
N GLU A 67 -14.40 12.51 8.69
CA GLU A 67 -15.08 11.48 9.49
C GLU A 67 -16.25 10.85 8.74
N GLU A 68 -17.00 11.64 7.97
CA GLU A 68 -18.11 11.17 7.15
C GLU A 68 -17.64 10.35 5.94
N LEU A 69 -16.57 10.80 5.25
CA LEU A 69 -16.09 10.15 4.02
C LEU A 69 -15.33 8.85 4.29
N PHE A 70 -14.52 8.80 5.35
CA PHE A 70 -13.69 7.64 5.70
C PHE A 70 -14.34 6.77 6.79
N ALA A 71 -15.63 6.95 7.07
CA ALA A 71 -16.37 6.08 7.97
C ALA A 71 -16.35 4.62 7.48
N PRO A 72 -16.03 3.64 8.35
CA PRO A 72 -16.01 2.23 7.95
C PRO A 72 -17.43 1.75 7.66
N SER A 73 -17.58 0.90 6.64
CA SER A 73 -18.86 0.25 6.34
C SER A 73 -19.22 -0.75 7.44
N PHE A 74 -20.42 -0.62 8.02
CA PHE A 74 -20.91 -1.54 9.04
C PHE A 74 -21.47 -2.84 8.44
N GLY A 75 -21.19 -3.96 9.10
CA GLY A 75 -21.72 -5.29 8.74
C GLY A 75 -20.63 -6.34 8.48
N PRO A 76 -20.97 -7.63 8.43
CA PRO A 76 -20.02 -8.68 8.13
C PRO A 76 -19.60 -8.66 6.66
N VAL A 77 -18.34 -9.01 6.38
CA VAL A 77 -17.85 -9.20 5.01
C VAL A 77 -18.50 -10.45 4.42
N ASN A 78 -18.92 -10.37 3.15
CA ASN A 78 -19.55 -11.49 2.47
C ASN A 78 -18.54 -12.65 2.27
N PRO A 79 -18.78 -13.84 2.87
CA PRO A 79 -17.85 -14.97 2.80
C PRO A 79 -17.87 -15.71 1.46
N PHE A 80 -18.85 -15.46 0.59
CA PHE A 80 -18.98 -16.14 -0.70
C PHE A 80 -18.20 -15.44 -1.84
N LYS A 81 -17.56 -14.32 -1.55
CA LYS A 81 -16.72 -13.60 -2.51
C LYS A 81 -15.28 -14.09 -2.39
N SER A 82 -14.66 -14.39 -3.52
CA SER A 82 -13.21 -14.63 -3.57
C SER A 82 -12.44 -13.33 -3.30
N GLU A 83 -11.16 -13.43 -2.95
CA GLU A 83 -10.27 -12.27 -2.74
C GLU A 83 -10.29 -11.29 -3.92
N LYS A 84 -10.27 -11.80 -5.16
CA LYS A 84 -10.36 -11.01 -6.40
C LYS A 84 -11.73 -10.34 -6.62
N GLN A 85 -12.78 -10.82 -5.96
CA GLN A 85 -14.11 -10.20 -5.99
C GLN A 85 -14.32 -9.20 -4.85
N LEU A 86 -13.56 -9.35 -3.75
CA LEU A 86 -13.54 -8.39 -2.65
C LEU A 86 -12.66 -7.17 -2.96
N ALA A 87 -11.58 -7.35 -3.73
CA ALA A 87 -10.70 -6.26 -4.13
C ALA A 87 -11.44 -5.19 -4.97
N PRO A 88 -11.22 -3.89 -4.69
CA PRO A 88 -11.79 -2.81 -5.50
C PRO A 88 -11.24 -2.88 -6.92
N LYS A 89 -12.14 -2.88 -7.91
CA LYS A 89 -11.75 -2.99 -9.33
C LYS A 89 -12.64 -2.18 -10.25
N ASN A 90 -12.03 -1.59 -11.26
CA ASN A 90 -12.71 -0.91 -12.36
C ASN A 90 -12.65 -1.73 -13.66
N THR A 91 -11.63 -2.59 -13.78
CA THR A 91 -11.45 -3.54 -14.88
C THR A 91 -11.51 -4.98 -14.35
N LEU A 92 -11.54 -5.98 -15.23
CA LEU A 92 -11.59 -7.39 -14.82
C LEU A 92 -10.41 -7.79 -13.92
N ALA A 93 -9.22 -7.23 -14.19
CA ALA A 93 -7.96 -7.62 -13.54
C ALA A 93 -7.61 -6.72 -12.33
N GLY A 94 -8.22 -5.55 -12.19
CA GLY A 94 -7.90 -4.64 -11.09
C GLY A 94 -8.42 -3.23 -11.28
N TYR A 95 -7.86 -2.30 -10.50
CA TYR A 95 -8.18 -0.88 -10.56
C TYR A 95 -7.18 -0.14 -11.44
N VAL A 96 -7.69 0.68 -12.36
CA VAL A 96 -6.88 1.49 -13.28
C VAL A 96 -7.42 2.89 -13.23
N GLU A 97 -6.55 3.84 -12.90
CA GLU A 97 -6.81 5.27 -12.85
C GLU A 97 -5.69 6.03 -13.57
N GLU A 98 -6.01 7.23 -14.04
CA GLU A 98 -5.04 8.11 -14.66
C GLU A 98 -4.17 8.75 -13.57
N ALA A 99 -2.85 8.54 -13.67
CA ALA A 99 -1.87 9.10 -12.73
C ALA A 99 -1.01 10.18 -13.40
N HIS A 100 -0.85 11.31 -12.73
CA HIS A 100 0.01 12.40 -13.19
C HIS A 100 1.38 12.34 -12.51
N VAL A 101 2.26 11.49 -13.03
CA VAL A 101 3.64 11.34 -12.52
C VAL A 101 4.61 12.14 -13.39
N ASN A 102 5.65 12.73 -12.77
CA ASN A 102 6.72 13.36 -13.52
C ASN A 102 7.44 12.34 -14.41
N LYS A 103 7.51 12.60 -15.72
CA LYS A 103 8.16 11.74 -16.71
C LYS A 103 9.60 11.37 -16.34
N PHE A 104 10.37 12.33 -15.81
CA PHE A 104 11.75 12.05 -15.40
C PHE A 104 11.81 11.11 -14.20
N ALA A 105 10.96 11.33 -13.19
CA ALA A 105 10.92 10.48 -12.00
C ALA A 105 10.52 9.04 -12.34
N PHE A 106 9.49 8.88 -13.19
CA PHE A 106 9.06 7.57 -13.67
C PHE A 106 10.19 6.86 -14.43
N GLU A 107 10.80 7.51 -15.42
CA GLU A 107 11.86 6.89 -16.23
C GLU A 107 13.11 6.61 -15.41
N ASN A 108 13.44 7.46 -14.42
CA ASN A 108 14.53 7.24 -13.49
C ASN A 108 14.32 5.95 -12.68
N GLN A 109 13.14 5.79 -12.07
CA GLN A 109 12.82 4.58 -11.30
C GLN A 109 12.71 3.35 -12.20
N HIS A 110 12.09 3.47 -13.37
CA HIS A 110 11.98 2.38 -14.35
C HIS A 110 13.35 1.86 -14.80
N ARG A 111 14.29 2.74 -15.15
CA ARG A 111 15.67 2.35 -15.52
C ARG A 111 16.44 1.78 -14.34
N THR A 112 16.22 2.30 -13.14
CA THR A 112 16.85 1.79 -11.92
C THR A 112 16.41 0.34 -11.67
N PHE A 113 15.12 0.04 -11.81
CA PHE A 113 14.61 -1.32 -11.72
C PHE A 113 15.19 -2.24 -12.80
N MET A 114 15.23 -1.79 -14.05
CA MET A 114 15.77 -2.60 -15.16
C MET A 114 17.29 -2.85 -15.06
N THR A 115 18.04 -1.93 -14.45
CA THR A 115 19.51 -2.03 -14.35
C THR A 115 19.95 -2.74 -13.07
N TYR A 116 19.29 -2.46 -11.95
CA TYR A 116 19.72 -2.91 -10.62
C TYR A 116 18.72 -3.84 -9.91
N GLY A 117 17.51 -4.02 -10.46
CA GLY A 117 16.51 -4.90 -9.87
C GLY A 117 15.72 -4.30 -8.70
N TYR A 118 15.86 -3.00 -8.43
CA TYR A 118 15.10 -2.29 -7.39
C TYR A 118 14.61 -0.91 -7.83
N ALA A 119 13.55 -0.42 -7.19
CA ALA A 119 13.02 0.94 -7.38
C ALA A 119 12.21 1.38 -6.14
N GLU A 120 11.82 2.65 -6.09
CA GLU A 120 10.85 3.15 -5.12
C GLU A 120 9.43 2.65 -5.44
N ASP A 121 8.65 2.31 -4.42
CA ASP A 121 7.26 1.90 -4.54
C ASP A 121 6.39 3.09 -5.01
N PRO A 122 5.70 3.00 -6.17
CA PRO A 122 4.81 4.05 -6.64
C PRO A 122 3.42 4.03 -5.97
N SER A 123 3.17 3.16 -4.99
CA SER A 123 1.87 3.06 -4.30
C SER A 123 1.53 4.33 -3.49
N VAL A 124 0.27 4.78 -3.60
CA VAL A 124 -0.22 6.00 -2.93
C VAL A 124 -0.44 5.78 -1.43
N GLU A 125 -0.75 4.55 -1.03
CA GLU A 125 -1.05 4.15 0.36
C GLU A 125 0.21 3.71 1.14
N GLY A 126 1.37 3.65 0.47
CA GLY A 126 2.66 3.52 1.12
C GLY A 126 2.97 4.81 1.89
N GLY A 127 2.77 4.80 3.21
CA GLY A 127 3.01 5.97 4.08
C GLY A 127 4.38 6.63 3.92
N ALA A 128 4.63 7.73 4.65
CA ALA A 128 5.73 8.68 4.45
C ALA A 128 7.17 8.13 4.29
N ASP A 129 7.41 6.85 4.62
CA ASP A 129 8.70 6.21 4.40
C ASP A 129 8.81 5.68 2.96
N ARG A 130 9.89 6.08 2.28
CA ARG A 130 10.24 5.59 0.94
C ARG A 130 10.51 4.08 0.99
N ARG A 131 9.49 3.30 0.64
CA ARG A 131 9.62 1.83 0.52
C ARG A 131 10.30 1.52 -0.81
N LEU A 132 11.42 0.80 -0.74
CA LEU A 132 12.03 0.22 -1.94
C LEU A 132 11.44 -1.16 -2.20
N VAL A 133 11.16 -1.45 -3.47
CA VAL A 133 10.67 -2.72 -3.96
C VAL A 133 11.70 -3.34 -4.89
N GLY A 134 11.80 -4.68 -4.84
CA GLY A 134 12.74 -5.45 -5.66
C GLY A 134 13.79 -6.17 -4.83
N GLU A 135 14.99 -6.32 -5.38
CA GLU A 135 16.10 -7.06 -4.78
C GLU A 135 16.78 -6.24 -3.67
N THR A 136 16.74 -6.74 -2.43
CA THR A 136 17.29 -6.01 -1.27
C THR A 136 18.82 -6.02 -1.24
N GLU A 137 19.45 -7.05 -1.76
CA GLU A 137 20.92 -7.18 -1.80
C GLU A 137 21.53 -6.07 -2.68
N SER A 138 20.98 -5.88 -3.88
CA SER A 138 21.44 -4.85 -4.81
C SER A 138 21.16 -3.42 -4.32
N VAL A 139 20.12 -3.21 -3.52
CA VAL A 139 19.89 -1.92 -2.82
C VAL A 139 21.04 -1.61 -1.87
N THR A 140 21.47 -2.59 -1.07
CA THR A 140 22.57 -2.39 -0.11
C THR A 140 23.91 -2.16 -0.82
N GLU A 141 24.19 -2.89 -1.89
CA GLU A 141 25.42 -2.72 -2.69
C GLU A 141 25.53 -1.35 -3.36
N ASN A 142 24.39 -0.78 -3.76
CA ASN A 142 24.33 0.46 -4.52
C ASN A 142 23.87 1.66 -3.67
N GLU A 143 23.71 1.48 -2.35
CA GLU A 143 23.25 2.52 -1.41
C GLU A 143 21.90 3.15 -1.81
N GLY A 144 21.04 2.39 -2.50
CA GLY A 144 19.74 2.87 -2.99
C GLY A 144 19.82 3.93 -4.09
N LYS A 145 20.97 4.11 -4.75
CA LYS A 145 21.16 5.12 -5.80
C LYS A 145 20.38 4.79 -7.07
N THR A 146 20.01 5.81 -7.83
CA THR A 146 19.28 5.61 -9.10
C THR A 146 20.23 5.51 -10.29
N ALA A 147 19.74 5.01 -11.42
CA ALA A 147 20.55 4.82 -12.64
C ALA A 147 21.13 6.13 -13.22
N PHE A 148 20.54 7.27 -12.91
CA PHE A 148 21.02 8.59 -13.35
C PHE A 148 22.03 9.23 -12.38
N GLU A 149 22.25 8.62 -11.21
CA GLU A 149 23.22 9.09 -10.23
C GLU A 149 24.61 8.52 -10.52
N LYS A 150 25.64 9.32 -10.31
CA LYS A 150 27.02 8.89 -10.56
C LYS A 150 27.47 7.89 -9.50
N ARG A 151 27.86 6.70 -9.93
CA ARG A 151 28.46 5.67 -9.09
C ARG A 151 29.99 5.64 -9.21
N GLN A 152 30.64 5.20 -8.15
CA GLN A 152 32.04 4.77 -8.20
C GLN A 152 32.16 3.52 -9.10
N LYS A 153 32.94 3.63 -10.17
CA LYS A 153 33.16 2.53 -11.12
C LYS A 153 33.92 1.40 -10.42
N ARG A 154 33.34 0.19 -10.37
CA ARG A 154 34.03 -0.99 -9.86
C ARG A 154 35.08 -1.48 -10.86
N LYS A 155 36.14 -2.09 -10.37
CA LYS A 155 37.17 -2.71 -11.23
C LYS A 155 36.52 -3.88 -11.99
N GLY A 156 36.48 -3.80 -13.32
CA GLY A 156 35.84 -4.81 -14.18
C GLY A 156 34.47 -4.41 -14.75
N ASP A 157 33.92 -3.27 -14.32
CA ASP A 157 32.63 -2.76 -14.80
C ASP A 157 32.65 -2.39 -16.30
N LEU A 158 33.82 -1.98 -16.80
CA LEU A 158 34.03 -1.77 -18.24
C LEU A 158 34.72 -2.99 -18.85
N ARG A 159 33.98 -3.77 -19.62
CA ARG A 159 34.54 -4.80 -20.51
C ARG A 159 35.47 -4.15 -21.52
N LYS A 160 36.63 -4.78 -21.78
CA LYS A 160 37.65 -4.25 -22.68
C LYS A 160 37.15 -4.35 -24.13
N ARG A 161 37.30 -3.27 -24.90
CA ARG A 161 36.97 -3.19 -26.34
C ARG A 161 38.22 -3.13 -27.18
N ASP A 162 38.16 -3.65 -28.40
CA ASP A 162 39.20 -3.47 -29.43
C ASP A 162 38.92 -2.22 -30.25
N SER A 163 39.03 -1.06 -29.59
CA SER A 163 38.76 0.24 -30.20
C SER A 163 40.00 0.84 -30.83
N ASN A 164 39.94 1.07 -32.14
CA ASN A 164 40.86 1.89 -32.89
C ASN A 164 40.12 3.16 -33.33
N TRP A 165 40.69 4.32 -32.98
CA TRP A 165 40.10 5.64 -33.20
C TRP A 165 40.82 6.44 -34.29
N ASP A 166 41.82 5.88 -34.95
CA ASP A 166 42.50 6.55 -36.06
C ASP A 166 41.64 6.47 -37.35
N PRO A 167 41.04 7.58 -37.81
CA PRO A 167 40.17 7.59 -38.98
C PRO A 167 40.91 7.31 -40.30
N THR A 168 42.25 7.35 -40.30
CA THR A 168 43.08 7.10 -41.49
C THR A 168 43.38 5.62 -41.68
N SER A 169 43.24 4.83 -40.62
CA SER A 169 43.55 3.39 -40.63
C SER A 169 42.38 2.57 -41.20
N GLU A 170 42.70 1.49 -41.92
CA GLU A 170 41.69 0.55 -42.45
C GLU A 170 40.95 -0.20 -41.32
N ASP A 171 41.59 -0.32 -40.15
CA ASP A 171 41.07 -0.98 -38.95
C ASP A 171 40.29 -0.02 -38.04
N TYR A 172 39.77 1.10 -38.53
CA TYR A 172 38.99 2.04 -37.72
C TYR A 172 37.68 1.39 -37.24
N THR A 173 37.54 1.23 -35.92
CA THR A 173 36.33 0.64 -35.32
C THR A 173 35.47 1.67 -34.59
N GLY A 174 36.04 2.77 -34.09
CA GLY A 174 35.31 3.87 -33.46
C GLY A 174 34.31 3.41 -32.37
N PRO A 175 33.11 4.01 -32.30
CA PRO A 175 32.06 3.60 -31.37
C PRO A 175 31.50 2.18 -31.59
N TRP A 176 31.81 1.52 -32.70
CA TRP A 176 31.33 0.18 -33.06
C TRP A 176 32.32 -0.94 -32.72
N ALA A 177 33.42 -0.62 -32.02
CA ALA A 177 34.39 -1.60 -31.56
C ALA A 177 33.76 -2.75 -30.74
N LYS A 178 34.00 -3.99 -31.14
CA LYS A 178 33.55 -5.18 -30.40
C LYS A 178 34.29 -5.34 -29.08
N TYR A 179 33.75 -6.15 -28.17
CA TYR A 179 34.50 -6.53 -26.97
C TYR A 179 35.57 -7.58 -27.30
N LYS A 180 36.70 -7.54 -26.57
CA LYS A 180 37.83 -8.47 -26.80
C LYS A 180 37.46 -9.94 -26.58
N ASP A 181 36.54 -10.17 -25.65
CA ASP A 181 36.06 -11.48 -25.21
C ASP A 181 34.74 -11.88 -25.91
N GLU A 182 34.24 -11.06 -26.84
CA GLU A 182 33.01 -11.35 -27.57
C GLU A 182 33.27 -12.33 -28.71
N VAL A 183 32.57 -13.46 -28.67
CA VAL A 183 32.54 -14.41 -29.78
C VAL A 183 31.41 -14.01 -30.73
N THR A 184 31.75 -13.60 -31.96
CA THR A 184 30.75 -13.16 -32.96
C THR A 184 29.85 -14.30 -33.44
N ILE A 185 30.34 -15.54 -33.45
CA ILE A 185 29.59 -16.72 -33.93
C ILE A 185 29.50 -17.72 -32.79
N SER A 186 28.32 -17.86 -32.19
CA SER A 186 28.04 -18.92 -31.21
C SER A 186 27.56 -20.18 -31.93
N VAL A 187 28.46 -21.14 -32.14
CA VAL A 187 28.09 -22.46 -32.67
C VAL A 187 27.57 -23.32 -31.50
N PRO A 188 26.40 -24.00 -31.62
CA PRO A 188 25.90 -24.92 -30.60
C PRO A 188 26.93 -26.01 -30.26
N SER A 189 26.82 -26.58 -29.06
CA SER A 189 27.62 -27.74 -28.70
C SER A 189 27.30 -28.92 -29.62
N GLU A 190 28.22 -29.88 -29.74
CA GLU A 190 28.03 -31.03 -30.64
C GLU A 190 26.80 -31.88 -30.24
N GLU A 191 26.54 -32.02 -28.93
CA GLU A 191 25.35 -32.70 -28.41
C GLU A 191 24.07 -31.96 -28.78
N ASP A 192 24.04 -30.63 -28.60
CA ASP A 192 22.91 -29.79 -28.98
C ASP A 192 22.67 -29.83 -30.50
N ARG A 193 23.74 -29.87 -31.29
CA ARG A 193 23.67 -29.95 -32.76
C ARG A 193 22.99 -31.24 -33.19
N VAL A 194 23.42 -32.39 -32.66
CA VAL A 194 22.79 -33.70 -32.95
C VAL A 194 21.33 -33.72 -32.49
N TYR A 195 21.03 -33.15 -31.33
CA TYR A 195 19.65 -33.02 -30.85
C TYR A 195 18.78 -32.18 -31.80
N LEU A 196 19.28 -31.02 -32.23
CA LEU A 196 18.59 -30.13 -33.16
C LEU A 196 18.38 -30.81 -34.52
N GLU A 197 19.36 -31.55 -35.03
CA GLU A 197 19.24 -32.32 -36.26
C GLU A 197 18.17 -33.43 -36.15
N ALA A 198 18.16 -34.18 -35.04
CA ALA A 198 17.13 -35.18 -34.79
C ALA A 198 15.74 -34.55 -34.65
N TYR A 199 15.62 -33.40 -33.97
CA TYR A 199 14.36 -32.65 -33.86
C TYR A 199 13.86 -32.17 -35.23
N LEU A 200 14.75 -31.63 -36.06
CA LEU A 200 14.42 -31.18 -37.41
C LEU A 200 14.01 -32.35 -38.31
N ALA A 201 14.71 -33.49 -38.24
CA ALA A 201 14.33 -34.70 -38.94
C ALA A 201 12.94 -35.20 -38.52
N LYS A 202 12.65 -35.20 -37.22
CA LYS A 202 11.32 -35.55 -36.69
C LYS A 202 10.22 -34.58 -37.15
N LYS A 203 10.50 -33.27 -37.18
CA LYS A 203 9.57 -32.25 -37.67
C LYS A 203 9.30 -32.40 -39.17
N ALA A 204 10.32 -32.74 -39.95
CA ALA A 204 10.21 -32.99 -41.39
C ALA A 204 9.40 -34.25 -41.68
N SER A 205 9.61 -35.33 -40.92
CA SER A 205 8.86 -36.58 -41.07
C SER A 205 7.39 -36.50 -40.62
N LYS A 206 7.02 -35.51 -39.81
CA LYS A 206 5.63 -35.30 -39.33
C LYS A 206 4.81 -34.40 -40.26
N ARG A 207 5.43 -33.82 -41.29
CA ARG A 207 4.79 -33.00 -42.32
C ARG A 207 4.34 -33.87 -43.48
#